data_AF-A0A9D2M0L9-F1
#
_entry.id   AF-A0A9D2M0L9-F1
#
_cell.length_a   1.000
_cell.length_b   1.000
_cell.length_c   1.000
_cell.angle_alpha   90.00
_cell.angle_beta   90.00
_cell.angle_gamma   90.00
#
_symmetry.space_group_name_H-M   'P 1'
#
loop_
_entity.id
_entity.type
_entity.pdbx_description
1 polymer ?
#
loop_
_entity_poly.entity_id
_entity_poly.type
_entity_poly.pdbx_seq_one_letter_code
_entity_poly.pdbx_strand_id
1 'polypeptide(L)' 'MNRSAFSKKAGISYPVVDRYYKNTVHQYDSTILLQICLTLHCDIGDLLEIVDE' A
#
# COMPACT_ATOMS: atom_id res chain seq x y z
N MET A 1 -11.72 -6.65 4.00
CA MET A 1 -12.06 -5.64 2.96
C MET A 1 -11.47 -6.08 1.63
N ASN A 2 -12.17 -5.92 0.51
CA ASN A 2 -11.63 -6.27 -0.82
C ASN A 2 -10.83 -5.09 -1.44
N ARG A 3 -9.97 -5.36 -2.43
CA ARG A 3 -9.06 -4.37 -3.07
C ARG A 3 -9.80 -3.15 -3.65
N SER A 4 -10.99 -3.35 -4.23
CA SER A 4 -11.80 -2.27 -4.79
C SER A 4 -12.33 -1.34 -3.70
N ALA A 5 -12.84 -1.91 -2.60
CA ALA A 5 -13.28 -1.13 -1.44
C ALA A 5 -12.11 -0.39 -0.78
N PHE A 6 -10.93 -1.01 -0.68
CA PHE A 6 -9.73 -0.38 -0.14
C PHE A 6 -9.28 0.81 -1.00
N SER A 7 -9.20 0.65 -2.32
CA SER A 7 -8.86 1.71 -3.26
C SER A 7 -9.74 2.95 -3.08
N LYS A 8 -11.06 2.75 -2.96
CA LYS A 8 -12.00 3.84 -2.69
C LYS A 8 -11.76 4.48 -1.32
N LYS A 9 -11.57 3.68 -0.27
CA LYS A 9 -11.37 4.17 1.10
C LYS A 9 -10.06 4.94 1.26
N ALA A 10 -8.99 4.47 0.64
CA ALA A 10 -7.65 5.06 0.73
C ALA A 10 -7.45 6.27 -0.19
N GLY A 11 -8.36 6.52 -1.14
CA GLY A 11 -8.17 7.55 -2.17
C GLY A 11 -7.05 7.22 -3.16
N ILE A 12 -6.70 5.94 -3.30
CA ILE A 12 -5.65 5.43 -4.18
C ILE A 12 -6.30 4.76 -5.38
N SER A 13 -5.77 4.97 -6.59
CA SER A 13 -6.30 4.30 -7.78
C SER A 13 -6.18 2.77 -7.68
N TYR A 14 -7.19 2.05 -8.18
CA TYR A 14 -7.20 0.58 -8.13
C TYR A 14 -5.94 -0.06 -8.74
N PRO A 15 -5.39 0.41 -9.89
CA PRO A 15 -4.16 -0.16 -10.44
C PRO A 15 -2.95 0.01 -9.53
N VAL A 16 -2.88 1.09 -8.74
CA VAL A 16 -1.80 1.28 -7.77
C VAL A 16 -1.96 0.29 -6.62
N VAL A 17 -3.15 0.20 -6.01
CA VAL A 17 -3.46 -0.79 -4.97
C VAL A 17 -3.17 -2.22 -5.42
N ASP A 18 -3.56 -2.58 -6.65
CA ASP A 18 -3.35 -3.92 -7.19
C ASP A 18 -1.85 -4.26 -7.34
N ARG A 19 -1.00 -3.27 -7.67
CA ARG A 19 0.47 -3.47 -7.72
C ARG A 19 1.08 -3.67 -6.33
N TYR A 20 0.69 -2.88 -5.34
CA TYR A 20 1.13 -3.07 -3.95
C TYR A 20 0.71 -4.46 -3.44
N TYR A 21 -0.54 -4.86 -3.72
CA TYR A 21 -1.05 -6.18 -3.34
C TYR A 21 -0.29 -7.34 -4.01
N LYS A 22 0.17 -7.14 -5.25
CA LYS A 22 0.94 -8.14 -6.02
C LYS A 22 2.45 -8.07 -5.76
N ASN A 23 2.90 -7.15 -4.90
CA ASN A 23 4.31 -6.84 -4.67
C ASN A 23 5.10 -6.56 -5.97
N THR A 24 4.49 -5.82 -6.92
CA THR A 24 5.11 -5.46 -8.21
C THR A 24 5.50 -3.98 -8.29
N VAL A 25 5.60 -3.31 -7.14
CA VAL A 25 6.03 -1.91 -7.04
C VAL A 25 7.55 -1.86 -6.99
N HIS A 26 8.16 -1.08 -7.87
CA HIS A 26 9.61 -0.86 -7.89
C HIS A 26 10.02 0.53 -7.38
N GLN A 27 9.07 1.47 -7.31
CA GLN A 27 9.29 2.81 -6.80
C GLN A 27 8.23 3.13 -5.75
N TYR A 28 8.68 3.42 -4.54
CA TYR A 28 7.82 3.74 -3.42
C TYR A 28 7.48 5.22 -3.42
N ASP A 29 6.18 5.51 -3.36
CA ASP A 29 5.65 6.85 -3.17
C ASP A 29 5.23 7.00 -1.70
N SER A 30 5.85 7.95 -1.00
CA SER A 30 5.60 8.18 0.43
C SER A 30 4.16 8.58 0.72
N THR A 31 3.48 9.26 -0.21
CA THR A 31 2.07 9.64 -0.07
C THR A 31 1.17 8.43 -0.16
N ILE A 32 1.45 7.51 -1.09
CA ILE A 32 0.70 6.26 -1.23
C ILE A 32 0.89 5.39 0.01
N LEU A 33 2.12 5.21 0.47
CA LEU A 33 2.42 4.43 1.67
C LEU A 33 1.72 5.03 2.90
N LEU A 34 1.76 6.36 3.07
CA LEU A 34 1.05 7.04 4.15
C LEU A 34 -0.47 6.81 4.07
N GLN A 35 -1.08 6.91 2.89
CA GLN A 35 -2.50 6.64 2.70
C GLN A 35 -2.86 5.19 3.05
N ILE A 36 -2.01 4.22 2.72
CA ILE A 36 -2.19 2.82 3.10
C ILE A 36 -2.15 2.68 4.63
N CYS A 37 -1.10 3.21 5.28
CA CYS A 37 -0.95 3.17 6.73
C CYS A 37 -2.16 3.77 7.46
N LEU A 38 -2.60 4.96 7.06
CA LEU A 38 -3.77 5.62 7.65
C LEU A 38 -5.07 4.84 7.44
N THR A 39 -5.21 4.16 6.30
CA THR A 39 -6.44 3.41 5.97
C THR A 39 -6.54 2.08 6.70
N LEU A 40 -5.39 1.42 6.91
CA LEU A 40 -5.26 0.15 7.62
C LEU A 40 -5.01 0.30 9.11
N HIS A 41 -4.69 1.50 9.58
CA HIS A 41 -4.24 1.77 10.95
C HIS A 41 -3.01 0.95 11.32
N CYS A 42 -2.01 0.95 10.43
CA CYS A 42 -0.75 0.23 10.59
C CYS A 42 0.45 1.19 10.47
N ASP A 43 1.63 0.70 10.87
CA ASP A 43 2.88 1.41 10.70
C ASP A 43 3.59 1.00 9.40
N ILE A 44 4.60 1.76 8.99
CA ILE A 44 5.33 1.48 7.75
C ILE A 44 6.07 0.13 7.80
N GLY A 45 6.53 -0.27 8.99
CA GLY A 45 7.20 -1.55 9.20
C GLY A 45 6.29 -2.76 9.01
N ASP A 46 4.96 -2.58 9.06
CA ASP A 46 4.00 -3.64 8.75
C ASP A 46 3.86 -3.87 7.24
N LEU A 47 4.31 -2.91 6.42
CA LEU A 47 4.19 -2.95 4.94
C LEU A 47 5.52 -3.24 4.26
N LEU A 48 6.63 -2.75 4.82
CA LEU A 48 7.97 -2.83 4.26
C LEU A 48 8.93 -3.42 5.28
N GLU A 49 9.63 -4.46 4.85
CA GLU A 49 10.71 -5.09 5.60
C GLU A 49 12.01 -4.94 4.81
N ILE A 50 13.07 -4.50 5.49
CA ILE A 50 14.42 -4.52 4.92
C ILE A 50 14.93 -5.95 5.11
N VAL A 51 15.12 -6.65 3.99
CA VAL A 51 15.69 -8.00 3.97
C VAL A 51 17.16 -7.91 3.57
N ASP A 52 18.04 -8.39 4.45
CA ASP A 52 19.45 -8.62 4.10
C ASP A 52 19.58 -10.04 3.54
N GLU A 53 20.31 -10.20 2.42
CA GLU A 53 20.62 -11.52 1.81
C GLU A 53 21.58 -12.36 2.66
#